data_AF-A0A923HM84-F1
#
_entry.id   AF-A0A923HM84-F1
#
_cell.length_a   1.000
_cell.length_b   1.000
_cell.length_c   1.000
_cell.angle_alpha   90.00
_cell.angle_beta   90.00
_cell.angle_gamma   90.00
#
_symmetry.space_group_name_H-M   'P 1'
#
loop_
_entity.id
_entity.type
_entity.pdbx_description
1 polymer ?
#
loop_
_entity_poly.entity_id
_entity_poly.type
_entity_poly.pdbx_seq_one_letter_code
_entity_poly.pdbx_strand_id
1 'polypeptide(L)'
;MNSHREYFLRHLAIGEQWILRKSELPLETADSGLSADSNAGSSLAKMVNGDGVEGLREAISSCHQCTLCSSSGKLVQSDQIFNAEILVIYDWSEQENFDVQLGADFKKLLVNILKSMAVEPGRIASLSLLNANFPVSSLSIPSASSADFCGDFLRRAVALGKAKKMLVLGARAANALLENTLDIEQLRSSLLNFAGVPVVVTYSPYHLLAEPSLKRVVWRDICQFHSAIIS
;
A
#
# COMPACT_ATOMS: atom_id res chain seq x y z
N MET A 1 -10.50 -7.15 -29.96
CA MET A 1 -9.84 -6.48 -28.83
C MET A 1 -9.07 -7.51 -28.02
N ASN A 2 -7.73 -7.38 -28.00
CA ASN A 2 -6.69 -8.09 -27.23
C ASN A 2 -6.92 -9.52 -26.70
N SER A 3 -6.84 -10.52 -27.59
CA SER A 3 -6.66 -11.95 -27.23
C SER A 3 -5.42 -12.21 -26.37
N HIS A 4 -4.41 -11.34 -26.43
CA HIS A 4 -3.21 -11.43 -25.60
C HIS A 4 -3.48 -11.09 -24.13
N ARG A 5 -4.39 -10.15 -23.84
CA ARG A 5 -4.71 -9.75 -22.46
C ARG A 5 -5.42 -10.88 -21.71
N GLU A 6 -6.43 -11.49 -22.32
CA GLU A 6 -7.13 -12.66 -21.73
C GLU A 6 -6.20 -13.85 -21.51
N TYR A 7 -5.30 -14.11 -22.44
CA TYR A 7 -4.28 -15.15 -22.28
C TYR A 7 -3.43 -14.92 -21.03
N PHE A 8 -2.92 -13.70 -20.82
CA PHE A 8 -2.09 -13.38 -19.66
C PHE A 8 -2.85 -13.37 -18.33
N LEU A 9 -4.10 -12.90 -18.33
CA LEU A 9 -4.97 -12.92 -17.14
C LEU A 9 -5.32 -14.37 -16.75
N ARG A 10 -5.60 -15.26 -17.71
CA ARG A 10 -5.84 -16.68 -17.44
C ARG A 10 -4.63 -17.38 -16.79
N HIS A 11 -3.42 -17.06 -17.22
CA HIS A 11 -2.18 -17.59 -16.63
C HIS A 11 -1.81 -16.92 -15.29
N LEU A 12 -2.50 -15.85 -14.91
CA LEU A 12 -2.53 -15.28 -13.55
C LEU A 12 -3.60 -15.91 -12.65
N ALA A 13 -4.30 -16.93 -13.17
CA ALA A 13 -5.54 -17.47 -12.64
C ALA A 13 -6.71 -16.47 -12.61
N ILE A 14 -6.61 -15.30 -13.23
CA ILE A 14 -7.65 -14.27 -13.36
C ILE A 14 -8.47 -14.55 -14.64
N GLY A 15 -9.50 -15.39 -14.55
CA GLY A 15 -10.39 -15.72 -15.67
C GLY A 15 -11.88 -15.67 -15.27
N GLU A 16 -12.77 -15.55 -16.25
CA GLU A 16 -14.18 -15.15 -16.08
C GLU A 16 -15.02 -16.09 -15.19
N GLN A 17 -15.64 -15.52 -14.15
CA GLN A 17 -16.92 -15.97 -13.63
C GLN A 17 -17.99 -14.96 -14.08
N TRP A 18 -18.99 -15.44 -14.80
CA TRP A 18 -20.07 -14.62 -15.37
C TRP A 18 -20.90 -13.94 -14.26
N ILE A 19 -21.12 -12.62 -14.36
CA ILE A 19 -22.07 -11.89 -13.49
C ILE A 19 -22.98 -11.00 -14.36
N LEU A 20 -24.28 -11.06 -14.08
CA LEU A 20 -25.36 -10.40 -14.81
C LEU A 20 -25.34 -8.86 -14.57
N ARG A 21 -25.46 -8.05 -15.63
CA ARG A 21 -25.58 -6.58 -15.53
C ARG A 21 -27.03 -6.11 -15.46
N LYS A 22 -27.30 -5.03 -14.71
CA LYS A 22 -28.52 -4.21 -14.87
C LYS A 22 -28.20 -2.69 -14.82
N SER A 23 -28.44 -2.05 -15.97
CA SER A 23 -28.77 -0.63 -16.35
C SER A 23 -28.59 0.52 -15.34
N GLU A 24 -27.72 1.52 -15.58
CA GLU A 24 -27.87 2.85 -16.31
C GLU A 24 -28.46 4.00 -15.44
N LEU A 25 -27.63 4.98 -14.97
CA LEU A 25 -27.35 6.37 -15.47
C LEU A 25 -28.24 7.48 -14.81
N PRO A 26 -27.92 8.81 -14.78
CA PRO A 26 -26.71 9.58 -15.18
C PRO A 26 -26.21 10.69 -14.19
N LEU A 27 -25.15 11.39 -14.64
CA LEU A 27 -24.28 12.46 -14.09
C LEU A 27 -24.94 13.82 -13.75
N GLU A 28 -24.34 14.59 -12.81
CA GLU A 28 -24.28 16.07 -12.83
C GLU A 28 -22.97 16.62 -12.19
N THR A 29 -22.76 17.93 -12.35
CA THR A 29 -21.53 18.66 -12.71
C THR A 29 -20.68 19.25 -11.57
N ALA A 30 -19.45 19.63 -11.95
CA ALA A 30 -18.40 20.28 -11.17
C ALA A 30 -18.78 21.63 -10.54
N ASP A 31 -18.15 21.96 -9.40
CA ASP A 31 -17.72 23.32 -9.11
C ASP A 31 -16.41 23.36 -8.30
N SER A 32 -15.71 24.46 -8.48
CA SER A 32 -14.32 24.75 -8.15
C SER A 32 -14.16 25.52 -6.83
N GLY A 33 -13.05 25.29 -6.13
CA GLY A 33 -12.70 26.09 -4.94
C GLY A 33 -11.42 25.61 -4.27
N LEU A 34 -10.27 26.14 -4.70
CA LEU A 34 -8.97 25.98 -4.03
C LEU A 34 -8.81 27.09 -2.99
N SER A 35 -8.45 26.71 -1.76
CA SER A 35 -7.68 27.57 -0.86
C SER A 35 -6.71 26.72 -0.04
N ALA A 36 -5.44 27.06 -0.16
CA ALA A 36 -4.33 26.43 0.55
C ALA A 36 -3.99 27.27 1.78
N ASP A 37 -4.01 26.65 2.96
CA ASP A 37 -3.41 27.23 4.16
C ASP A 37 -2.31 26.31 4.68
N SER A 38 -1.08 26.82 4.56
CA SER A 38 0.16 26.21 4.99
C SER A 38 0.41 26.51 6.47
N ASN A 39 0.04 25.60 7.38
CA ASN A 39 0.54 25.64 8.76
C ASN A 39 0.56 24.28 9.50
N ALA A 40 0.44 23.15 8.80
CA ALA A 40 0.21 21.83 9.40
C ALA A 40 1.46 21.11 9.96
N GLY A 41 2.68 21.54 9.59
CA GLY A 41 3.91 20.77 9.88
C GLY A 41 4.32 20.66 11.35
N SER A 42 3.83 21.53 12.24
CA SER A 42 4.30 21.58 13.65
C SER A 42 3.45 20.76 14.64
N SER A 43 2.24 20.35 14.25
CA SER A 43 1.31 19.64 15.15
C SER A 43 1.46 18.10 15.08
N LEU A 44 1.84 17.56 13.92
CA LEU A 44 2.06 16.14 13.67
C LEU A 44 3.12 15.50 14.56
N ALA A 45 4.28 16.16 14.67
CA ALA A 45 5.39 15.64 15.45
C ALA A 45 4.99 15.42 16.92
N LYS A 46 4.04 16.20 17.45
CA LYS A 46 3.50 15.97 18.80
C LYS A 46 2.50 14.82 18.87
N MET A 47 1.71 14.58 17.83
CA MET A 47 0.71 13.50 17.80
C MET A 47 1.36 12.12 17.60
N VAL A 48 2.38 12.02 16.72
CA VAL A 48 3.04 10.75 16.39
C VAL A 48 4.01 10.25 17.49
N ASN A 49 4.32 11.12 18.47
CA ASN A 49 5.27 10.85 19.55
C ASN A 49 4.68 10.12 20.77
N GLY A 50 3.42 9.69 20.75
CA GLY A 50 2.88 8.84 21.81
C GLY A 50 3.70 7.57 22.00
N ASP A 51 3.95 7.18 23.25
CA ASP A 51 4.76 6.00 23.56
C ASP A 51 4.00 4.71 23.20
N GLY A 52 4.51 3.98 22.22
CA GLY A 52 4.02 2.67 21.84
C GLY A 52 2.83 2.65 20.88
N VAL A 53 2.29 1.44 20.70
CA VAL A 53 1.23 1.13 19.73
C VAL A 53 -0.06 1.88 20.03
N GLU A 54 -0.46 1.99 21.30
CA GLU A 54 -1.67 2.71 21.69
C GLU A 54 -1.59 4.21 21.38
N GLY A 55 -0.44 4.84 21.62
CA GLY A 55 -0.22 6.23 21.23
C GLY A 55 -0.32 6.45 19.72
N LEU A 56 0.22 5.52 18.92
CA LEU A 56 0.08 5.57 17.46
C LEU A 56 -1.39 5.41 17.03
N ARG A 57 -2.14 4.51 17.67
CA ARG A 57 -3.57 4.29 17.40
C ARG A 57 -4.39 5.54 17.69
N GLU A 58 -4.14 6.17 18.82
CA GLU A 58 -4.79 7.41 19.22
C GLU A 58 -4.48 8.54 18.24
N ALA A 59 -3.21 8.69 17.84
CA ALA A 59 -2.76 9.70 16.88
C ALA A 59 -3.41 9.53 15.49
N ILE A 60 -3.50 8.29 15.00
CA ILE A 60 -4.20 7.99 13.74
C ILE A 60 -5.70 8.32 13.87
N SER A 61 -6.33 7.94 14.99
CA SER A 61 -7.78 8.10 15.20
C SER A 61 -8.24 9.55 15.38
N SER A 62 -7.32 10.44 15.79
CA SER A 62 -7.56 11.88 16.01
C SER A 62 -7.08 12.74 14.84
N CYS A 63 -6.58 12.12 13.78
CA CYS A 63 -6.12 12.84 12.61
C CYS A 63 -7.29 13.37 11.75
N HIS A 64 -7.19 14.63 11.34
CA HIS A 64 -8.10 15.28 10.37
C HIS A 64 -7.36 15.99 9.24
N GLN A 65 -6.09 15.62 9.00
CA GLN A 65 -5.18 16.33 8.09
C GLN A 65 -5.35 15.94 6.62
N CYS A 66 -6.08 14.86 6.33
CA CYS A 66 -6.46 14.51 4.97
C CYS A 66 -7.86 13.89 4.91
N THR A 67 -8.45 13.88 3.72
CA THR A 67 -9.77 13.30 3.45
C THR A 67 -9.86 11.81 3.79
N LEU A 68 -8.73 11.09 3.77
CA LEU A 68 -8.64 9.69 4.18
C LEU A 68 -8.82 9.50 5.69
N CYS A 69 -8.44 10.51 6.50
CA CYS A 69 -8.58 10.45 7.95
C CYS A 69 -9.93 10.98 8.45
N SER A 70 -10.59 11.86 7.67
CA SER A 70 -11.86 12.51 8.04
C SER A 70 -13.12 11.69 7.74
N SER A 71 -13.01 10.67 6.91
CA SER A 71 -14.07 9.71 6.58
C SER A 71 -14.12 8.59 7.62
N SER A 72 -15.33 8.21 8.06
CA SER A 72 -15.61 7.53 9.33
C SER A 72 -15.12 6.07 9.51
N GLY A 73 -14.02 5.65 8.90
CA GLY A 73 -13.44 4.32 9.09
C GLY A 73 -12.37 4.30 10.18
N LYS A 74 -12.76 4.29 11.47
CA LYS A 74 -11.83 3.96 12.57
C LYS A 74 -11.54 2.47 12.54
N LEU A 75 -10.33 2.06 12.14
CA LEU A 75 -9.93 0.65 12.19
C LEU A 75 -8.42 0.45 12.27
N VAL A 76 -7.92 0.88 13.41
CA VAL A 76 -6.61 0.59 14.00
C VAL A 76 -5.94 -0.67 13.43
N GLN A 77 -4.73 -0.46 12.92
CA GLN A 77 -3.71 -1.45 12.55
C GLN A 77 -3.92 -2.83 13.18
N SER A 78 -3.98 -3.87 12.33
CA SER A 78 -4.04 -5.25 12.79
C SER A 78 -2.83 -5.55 13.67
N ASP A 79 -3.04 -6.16 14.85
CA ASP A 79 -1.94 -6.60 15.75
C ASP A 79 -0.90 -7.47 15.04
N GLN A 80 -1.27 -8.06 13.90
CA GLN A 80 -0.40 -8.84 13.04
C GLN A 80 0.87 -8.07 12.60
N ILE A 81 0.83 -6.73 12.45
CA ILE A 81 2.03 -5.98 12.03
C ILE A 81 3.11 -5.92 13.13
N PHE A 82 2.72 -5.97 14.40
CA PHE A 82 3.63 -5.72 15.52
C PHE A 82 4.49 -6.92 15.91
N ASN A 83 4.24 -8.09 15.33
CA ASN A 83 5.02 -9.31 15.55
C ASN A 83 5.32 -10.09 14.25
N ALA A 84 5.02 -9.52 13.08
CA ALA A 84 5.34 -10.17 11.81
C ALA A 84 6.85 -10.24 11.61
N GLU A 85 7.34 -11.36 11.06
CA GLU A 85 8.73 -11.47 10.65
C GLU A 85 8.97 -10.77 9.32
N ILE A 86 7.96 -10.77 8.45
CA ILE A 86 7.97 -10.11 7.16
C ILE A 86 6.82 -9.12 7.10
N LEU A 87 7.15 -7.88 6.80
CA LEU A 87 6.15 -6.84 6.56
C LEU A 87 6.12 -6.48 5.07
N VAL A 88 4.94 -6.59 4.46
CA VAL A 88 4.71 -6.21 3.07
C VAL A 88 3.94 -4.90 3.02
N ILE A 89 4.52 -3.88 2.41
CA ILE A 89 3.91 -2.54 2.33
C ILE A 89 3.51 -2.26 0.89
N TYR A 90 2.31 -1.73 0.67
CA TYR A 90 1.83 -1.37 -0.67
C TYR A 90 1.02 -0.08 -0.66
N ASP A 91 0.71 0.45 -1.82
CA ASP A 91 -0.03 1.72 -1.98
C ASP A 91 -1.35 1.45 -2.72
N TRP A 92 -2.38 1.02 -1.99
CA TRP A 92 -3.70 0.76 -2.57
C TRP A 92 -4.84 1.11 -1.61
N SER A 93 -5.80 1.88 -2.11
CA SER A 93 -7.11 2.13 -1.51
C SER A 93 -8.19 2.02 -2.60
N GLU A 94 -9.41 1.67 -2.20
CA GLU A 94 -10.56 1.63 -3.10
C GLU A 94 -11.17 3.03 -3.19
N GLN A 95 -11.34 3.63 -4.37
CA GLN A 95 -11.80 5.04 -4.51
C GLN A 95 -13.33 5.19 -4.63
N GLU A 96 -13.86 6.41 -4.56
CA GLU A 96 -15.20 6.67 -5.07
C GLU A 96 -15.19 6.49 -6.61
N ASN A 97 -16.11 5.67 -7.15
CA ASN A 97 -16.07 5.10 -8.52
C ASN A 97 -15.02 3.99 -8.76
N PHE A 98 -14.64 3.28 -7.71
CA PHE A 98 -13.75 2.12 -7.80
C PHE A 98 -14.23 1.05 -8.78
N ASP A 99 -13.33 0.61 -9.66
CA ASP A 99 -13.52 -0.63 -10.41
C ASP A 99 -13.34 -1.83 -9.46
N VAL A 100 -14.48 -2.42 -9.07
CA VAL A 100 -14.55 -3.59 -8.19
C VAL A 100 -13.71 -4.75 -8.74
N GLN A 101 -13.68 -4.95 -10.07
CA GLN A 101 -12.92 -6.01 -10.70
C GLN A 101 -11.42 -5.77 -10.56
N LEU A 102 -10.98 -4.52 -10.80
CA LEU A 102 -9.59 -4.13 -10.64
C LEU A 102 -9.11 -4.33 -9.19
N GLY A 103 -9.97 -4.04 -8.22
CA GLY A 103 -9.72 -4.34 -6.81
C GLY A 103 -9.56 -5.83 -6.51
N ALA A 104 -10.45 -6.65 -7.05
CA ALA A 104 -10.36 -8.10 -6.90
C ALA A 104 -9.07 -8.65 -7.53
N ASP A 105 -8.71 -8.15 -8.71
CA ASP A 105 -7.50 -8.54 -9.42
C ASP A 105 -6.23 -8.10 -8.68
N PHE A 106 -6.22 -6.89 -8.09
CA PHE A 106 -5.14 -6.41 -7.24
C PHE A 106 -4.94 -7.32 -6.04
N LYS A 107 -6.02 -7.59 -5.28
CA LYS A 107 -5.98 -8.45 -4.09
C LYS A 107 -5.50 -9.86 -4.43
N LYS A 108 -5.98 -10.42 -5.55
CA LYS A 108 -5.57 -11.73 -6.04
C LYS A 108 -4.09 -11.79 -6.41
N LEU A 109 -3.60 -10.77 -7.10
CA LEU A 109 -2.19 -10.71 -7.48
C LEU A 109 -1.28 -10.50 -6.28
N LEU A 110 -1.69 -9.68 -5.31
CA LEU A 110 -1.01 -9.55 -4.02
C LEU A 110 -0.89 -10.91 -3.32
N VAL A 111 -2.00 -11.64 -3.18
CA VAL A 111 -1.99 -13.00 -2.59
C VAL A 111 -1.05 -13.95 -3.35
N ASN A 112 -1.01 -13.88 -4.68
CA ASN A 112 -0.10 -14.71 -5.48
C ASN A 112 1.37 -14.36 -5.24
N ILE A 113 1.71 -13.07 -5.11
CA ILE A 113 3.05 -12.61 -4.73
C ILE A 113 3.41 -13.17 -3.35
N LEU A 114 2.55 -13.01 -2.35
CA LEU A 114 2.79 -13.51 -0.99
C LEU A 114 3.00 -15.03 -0.97
N LYS A 115 2.17 -15.79 -1.71
CA LYS A 115 2.34 -17.24 -1.85
C LYS A 115 3.67 -17.63 -2.49
N SER A 116 4.15 -16.84 -3.46
CA SER A 116 5.42 -17.10 -4.14
C SER A 116 6.64 -16.92 -3.24
N MET A 117 6.50 -16.21 -2.12
CA MET A 117 7.54 -16.07 -1.10
C MET A 117 7.73 -17.34 -0.28
N ALA A 118 6.86 -18.36 -0.39
CA ALA A 118 7.00 -19.63 0.33
C ALA A 118 7.24 -19.48 1.85
N VAL A 119 6.63 -18.47 2.47
CA VAL A 119 6.65 -18.22 3.92
C VAL A 119 5.28 -18.52 4.50
N GLU A 120 5.24 -19.05 5.74
CA GLU A 120 4.00 -19.35 6.44
C GLU A 120 3.13 -18.08 6.59
N PRO A 121 1.82 -18.13 6.31
CA PRO A 121 0.96 -16.95 6.35
C PRO A 121 0.98 -16.20 7.69
N GLY A 122 1.15 -16.90 8.82
CA GLY A 122 1.21 -16.29 10.15
C GLY A 122 2.48 -15.47 10.42
N ARG A 123 3.51 -15.58 9.56
CA ARG A 123 4.79 -14.85 9.69
C ARG A 123 4.83 -13.59 8.82
N ILE A 124 3.82 -13.38 7.99
CA ILE A 124 3.70 -12.24 7.07
C ILE A 124 2.55 -11.34 7.55
N ALA A 125 2.81 -10.05 7.65
CA ALA A 125 1.77 -9.05 7.70
C ALA A 125 1.85 -8.14 6.47
N SER A 126 0.71 -7.58 6.07
CA SER A 126 0.65 -6.64 4.96
C SER A 126 -0.03 -5.35 5.39
N LEU A 127 0.52 -4.21 4.97
CA LEU A 127 0.07 -2.88 5.34
C LEU A 127 -0.06 -2.02 4.09
N SER A 128 -1.19 -1.33 3.93
CA SER A 128 -1.31 -0.31 2.88
C SER A 128 -0.87 1.04 3.43
N LEU A 129 -0.09 1.80 2.66
CA LEU A 129 0.21 3.21 2.94
C LEU A 129 -1.06 4.03 3.09
N LEU A 130 -2.08 3.73 2.28
CA LEU A 130 -3.31 4.52 2.19
C LEU A 130 -4.37 4.08 3.18
N ASN A 131 -4.20 2.90 3.76
CA ASN A 131 -5.14 2.37 4.74
C ASN A 131 -4.37 2.21 6.05
N ALA A 132 -4.26 3.33 6.77
CA ALA A 132 -3.95 3.29 8.19
C ALA A 132 -5.06 2.57 9.00
N ASN A 133 -6.21 2.29 8.37
CA ASN A 133 -7.33 1.56 8.96
C ASN A 133 -7.97 0.54 7.97
N PHE A 134 -8.29 -0.70 8.37
CA PHE A 134 -8.99 -1.69 7.50
C PHE A 134 -10.11 -2.44 8.25
N PRO A 135 -11.32 -2.74 7.67
CA PRO A 135 -11.57 -2.92 6.24
C PRO A 135 -12.69 -2.02 5.62
N VAL A 136 -12.56 -1.80 4.30
CA VAL A 136 -13.52 -1.31 3.27
C VAL A 136 -14.58 -0.25 3.63
N SER A 137 -14.44 0.95 3.05
CA SER A 137 -15.39 1.51 2.05
C SER A 137 -14.85 2.83 1.47
N SER A 138 -14.72 2.90 0.14
CA SER A 138 -14.58 4.11 -0.71
C SER A 138 -13.76 5.28 -0.17
N LEU A 139 -12.44 5.28 -0.39
CA LEU A 139 -11.56 6.43 -0.23
C LEU A 139 -10.63 6.70 -1.42
N SER A 140 -10.75 7.92 -1.94
CA SER A 140 -10.15 8.48 -3.15
C SER A 140 -8.60 8.51 -3.18
N ILE A 141 -8.02 8.79 -4.35
CA ILE A 141 -6.56 8.92 -4.54
C ILE A 141 -6.03 10.00 -3.60
N PRO A 142 -5.04 9.67 -2.76
CA PRO A 142 -4.36 10.67 -1.96
C PRO A 142 -3.63 11.66 -2.89
N SER A 143 -3.84 12.95 -2.69
CA SER A 143 -2.93 13.99 -3.19
C SER A 143 -1.51 13.72 -2.69
N ALA A 144 -0.49 14.20 -3.38
CA ALA A 144 0.91 14.04 -2.96
C ALA A 144 1.11 14.45 -1.48
N SER A 145 0.47 15.54 -1.04
CA SER A 145 0.50 16.00 0.35
C SER A 145 -0.06 15.00 1.38
N SER A 146 -1.07 14.23 1.02
CA SER A 146 -1.65 13.22 1.91
C SER A 146 -0.82 11.93 1.98
N ALA A 147 -0.06 11.61 0.92
CA ALA A 147 0.87 10.47 0.95
C ALA A 147 2.05 10.72 1.90
N ASP A 148 2.56 11.96 1.94
CA ASP A 148 3.64 12.36 2.87
C ASP A 148 3.17 12.24 4.33
N PHE A 149 1.95 12.72 4.60
CA PHE A 149 1.32 12.69 5.91
C PHE A 149 1.05 11.25 6.41
N CYS A 150 0.48 10.39 5.55
CA CYS A 150 0.31 8.97 5.88
C CYS A 150 1.65 8.24 6.04
N GLY A 151 2.71 8.76 5.41
CA GLY A 151 4.08 8.28 5.55
C GLY A 151 4.60 8.35 6.99
N ASP A 152 4.31 9.41 7.74
CA ASP A 152 4.73 9.53 9.15
C ASP A 152 4.17 8.41 10.02
N PHE A 153 2.87 8.12 9.87
CA PHE A 153 2.23 7.02 10.59
C PHE A 153 2.75 5.66 10.15
N LEU A 154 3.01 5.47 8.86
CA LEU A 154 3.63 4.24 8.34
C LEU A 154 5.01 4.03 8.96
N ARG A 155 5.87 5.05 8.93
CA ARG A 155 7.23 4.99 9.50
C ARG A 155 7.20 4.69 10.98
N ARG A 156 6.29 5.32 11.73
CA ARG A 156 6.10 5.02 13.16
C ARG A 156 5.60 3.59 13.39
N ALA A 157 4.65 3.10 12.59
CA ALA A 157 4.15 1.74 12.68
C ALA A 157 5.24 0.70 12.45
N VAL A 158 6.06 0.93 11.42
CA VAL A 158 7.20 0.06 11.09
C VAL A 158 8.25 0.10 12.20
N ALA A 159 8.56 1.28 12.74
CA ALA A 159 9.54 1.44 13.82
C ALA A 159 9.07 0.82 15.15
N LEU A 160 7.76 0.80 15.42
CA LEU A 160 7.17 0.10 16.57
C LEU A 160 7.04 -1.41 16.33
N GLY A 161 6.95 -1.82 15.07
CA GLY A 161 6.97 -3.21 14.66
C GLY A 161 8.35 -3.85 14.84
N LYS A 162 8.39 -5.18 14.77
CA LYS A 162 9.63 -5.98 14.91
C LYS A 162 9.88 -6.83 13.66
N ALA A 163 9.54 -6.28 12.49
CA ALA A 163 9.78 -6.95 11.22
C ALA A 163 11.28 -7.20 11.03
N LYS A 164 11.63 -8.41 10.58
CA LYS A 164 13.01 -8.78 10.27
C LYS A 164 13.39 -8.42 8.85
N LYS A 165 12.39 -8.34 7.95
CA LYS A 165 12.55 -7.93 6.55
C LYS A 165 11.29 -7.24 6.05
N MET A 166 11.46 -6.37 5.06
CA MET A 166 10.37 -5.66 4.42
C MET A 166 10.39 -5.78 2.91
N LEU A 167 9.20 -6.02 2.33
CA LEU A 167 8.97 -5.96 0.90
C LEU A 167 8.01 -4.82 0.61
N VAL A 168 8.42 -3.84 -0.20
CA VAL A 168 7.62 -2.66 -0.51
C VAL A 168 7.21 -2.69 -1.98
N LEU A 169 5.90 -2.62 -2.23
CA LEU A 169 5.30 -2.74 -3.55
C LEU A 169 4.89 -1.34 -4.07
N GLY A 170 5.69 -0.81 -4.99
CA GLY A 170 5.47 0.47 -5.67
C GLY A 170 6.27 1.64 -5.11
N ALA A 171 6.54 2.63 -5.97
CA ALA A 171 7.37 3.79 -5.64
C ALA A 171 6.75 4.68 -4.56
N ARG A 172 5.42 4.90 -4.60
CA ARG A 172 4.72 5.73 -3.61
C ARG A 172 4.87 5.19 -2.19
N ALA A 173 4.67 3.88 -2.00
CA ALA A 173 4.88 3.22 -0.71
C ALA A 173 6.34 3.29 -0.24
N ALA A 174 7.29 3.10 -1.16
CA ALA A 174 8.72 3.16 -0.85
C ALA A 174 9.18 4.57 -0.49
N ASN A 175 8.76 5.57 -1.25
CA ASN A 175 9.08 6.98 -1.04
C ASN A 175 8.50 7.49 0.27
N ALA A 176 7.25 7.12 0.58
CA ALA A 176 6.64 7.44 1.86
C ALA A 176 7.34 6.74 3.04
N LEU A 177 7.82 5.51 2.88
CA LEU A 177 8.57 4.83 3.95
C LEU A 177 9.97 5.43 4.15
N LEU A 178 10.68 5.72 3.06
CA LEU A 178 12.11 6.04 3.04
C LEU A 178 12.40 7.55 2.98
N GLU A 179 11.37 8.38 2.99
CA GLU A 179 11.47 9.85 2.90
C GLU A 179 12.29 10.31 1.69
N ASN A 180 12.01 9.76 0.51
CA ASN A 180 12.68 10.15 -0.72
C ASN A 180 11.70 10.34 -1.88
N THR A 181 12.19 10.76 -3.05
CA THR A 181 11.39 11.01 -4.25
C THR A 181 11.96 10.28 -5.47
N LEU A 182 12.56 9.11 -5.24
CA LEU A 182 13.21 8.34 -6.29
C LEU A 182 12.19 7.64 -7.19
N ASP A 183 12.62 7.35 -8.42
CA ASP A 183 11.83 6.51 -9.32
C ASP A 183 11.88 5.03 -8.92
N ILE A 184 10.97 4.24 -9.48
CA ILE A 184 10.86 2.82 -9.15
C ILE A 184 12.10 2.01 -9.59
N GLU A 185 12.82 2.42 -10.63
CA GLU A 185 14.00 1.70 -11.11
C GLU A 185 15.17 1.88 -10.14
N GLN A 186 15.37 3.11 -9.66
CA GLN A 186 16.40 3.45 -8.67
C GLN A 186 16.15 2.72 -7.36
N LEU A 187 14.92 2.74 -6.85
CA LEU A 187 14.56 2.07 -5.59
C LEU A 187 14.79 0.56 -5.64
N ARG A 188 14.49 -0.07 -6.78
CA ARG A 188 14.61 -1.53 -6.96
C ARG A 188 16.05 -1.99 -7.22
N SER A 189 16.94 -1.07 -7.59
CA SER A 189 18.35 -1.38 -7.88
C SER A 189 19.19 -1.68 -6.63
N SER A 190 18.68 -1.37 -5.44
CA SER A 190 19.44 -1.38 -4.19
C SER A 190 18.75 -2.20 -3.11
N LEU A 191 19.53 -2.89 -2.27
CA LEU A 191 19.04 -3.35 -0.96
C LEU A 191 19.05 -2.14 -0.02
N LEU A 192 17.87 -1.73 0.44
CA LEU A 192 17.69 -0.55 1.27
C LEU A 192 17.57 -0.96 2.74
N ASN A 193 17.60 0.02 3.63
CA ASN A 193 17.41 -0.19 5.06
C ASN A 193 16.48 0.88 5.63
N PHE A 194 15.59 0.47 6.54
CA PHE A 194 14.77 1.39 7.32
C PHE A 194 14.74 0.91 8.76
N ALA A 195 15.15 1.77 9.71
CA ALA A 195 15.19 1.44 11.14
C ALA A 195 15.92 0.11 11.47
N GLY A 196 17.01 -0.20 10.74
CA GLY A 196 17.75 -1.46 10.90
C GLY A 196 17.13 -2.66 10.17
N VAL A 197 15.95 -2.51 9.57
CA VAL A 197 15.27 -3.56 8.82
C VAL A 197 15.66 -3.50 7.34
N PRO A 198 16.13 -4.60 6.73
CA PRO A 198 16.40 -4.64 5.29
C PRO A 198 15.09 -4.50 4.49
N VAL A 199 15.14 -3.65 3.47
CA VAL A 199 14.01 -3.28 2.61
C VAL A 199 14.33 -3.63 1.16
N VAL A 200 13.47 -4.44 0.54
CA VAL A 200 13.46 -4.64 -0.91
C VAL A 200 12.23 -3.98 -1.50
N VAL A 201 12.43 -3.17 -2.54
CA VAL A 201 11.34 -2.53 -3.28
C VAL A 201 11.08 -3.34 -4.55
N THR A 202 9.83 -3.40 -5.00
CA THR A 202 9.44 -3.95 -6.30
C THR A 202 8.19 -3.25 -6.85
N TYR A 203 7.72 -3.61 -8.05
CA TYR A 203 6.53 -3.00 -8.63
C TYR A 203 5.25 -3.35 -7.85
N SER A 204 4.32 -2.40 -7.79
CA SER A 204 2.97 -2.61 -7.27
C SER A 204 2.20 -3.63 -8.11
N PRO A 205 1.31 -4.45 -7.50
CA PRO A 205 0.37 -5.30 -8.25
C PRO A 205 -0.43 -4.50 -9.29
N TYR A 206 -0.73 -3.22 -9.04
CA TYR A 206 -1.40 -2.37 -10.02
C TYR A 206 -0.58 -2.21 -11.32
N HIS A 207 0.73 -1.96 -11.21
CA HIS A 207 1.62 -1.88 -12.36
C HIS A 207 1.70 -3.23 -13.10
N LEU A 208 1.73 -4.34 -12.36
CA LEU A 208 1.75 -5.68 -12.97
C LEU A 208 0.45 -6.05 -13.70
N LEU A 209 -0.70 -5.52 -13.27
CA LEU A 209 -1.98 -5.70 -13.97
C LEU A 209 -2.00 -4.95 -15.31
N ALA A 210 -1.39 -3.76 -15.34
CA ALA A 210 -1.22 -2.98 -16.58
C ALA A 210 -0.15 -3.59 -17.50
N GLU A 211 0.97 -4.03 -16.92
CA GLU A 211 2.12 -4.56 -17.66
C GLU A 211 2.58 -5.93 -17.11
N PRO A 212 2.00 -7.05 -17.60
CA PRO A 212 2.34 -8.39 -17.14
C PRO A 212 3.79 -8.83 -17.44
N SER A 213 4.50 -8.19 -18.38
CA SER A 213 5.92 -8.46 -18.67
C SER A 213 6.82 -8.21 -17.45
N LEU A 214 6.42 -7.30 -16.56
CA LEU A 214 7.17 -6.97 -15.35
C LEU A 214 7.21 -8.12 -14.33
N LYS A 215 6.45 -9.21 -14.50
CA LYS A 215 6.49 -10.38 -13.60
C LYS A 215 7.89 -10.97 -13.44
N ARG A 216 8.65 -11.08 -14.53
CA ARG A 216 10.03 -11.59 -14.48
C ARG A 216 10.89 -10.72 -13.56
N VAL A 217 10.64 -9.43 -13.62
CA VAL A 217 11.36 -8.41 -12.89
C VAL A 217 10.99 -8.46 -11.40
N VAL A 218 9.70 -8.53 -11.08
CA VAL A 218 9.21 -8.73 -9.71
C VAL A 218 9.70 -10.05 -9.10
N TRP A 219 9.74 -11.12 -9.89
CA TRP A 219 10.28 -12.40 -9.42
C TRP A 219 11.75 -12.31 -9.01
N ARG A 220 12.58 -11.60 -9.79
CA ARG A 220 13.98 -11.35 -9.44
C ARG A 220 14.11 -10.60 -8.11
N ASP A 221 13.27 -9.59 -7.90
CA ASP A 221 13.29 -8.81 -6.66
C ASP A 221 12.85 -9.67 -5.46
N ILE A 222 11.88 -10.57 -5.64
CA ILE A 222 11.48 -11.55 -4.61
C ILE A 222 12.63 -12.50 -4.28
N CYS A 223 13.37 -13.00 -5.28
CA CYS A 223 14.57 -13.80 -5.05
C CYS A 223 15.64 -13.02 -4.27
N GLN A 224 15.83 -11.73 -4.57
CA GLN A 224 16.75 -10.86 -3.81
C GLN A 224 16.28 -10.69 -2.36
N PHE A 225 14.97 -10.49 -2.14
CA PHE A 225 14.37 -10.41 -0.81
C PHE A 225 14.62 -11.67 0.04
N HIS A 226 14.56 -12.86 -0.57
CA HIS A 226 14.94 -14.11 0.10
C HIS A 226 16.38 -14.10 0.57
N SER A 227 17.29 -13.68 -0.30
CA SER A 227 18.74 -13.67 -0.05
C SER A 227 19.20 -12.54 0.88
N ALA A 228 18.38 -11.51 1.12
CA ALA A 228 18.74 -10.43 2.04
C ALA A 228 19.00 -11.01 3.44
N ILE A 229 20.19 -10.80 3.99
CA ILE A 229 20.55 -11.33 5.32
C ILE A 229 20.17 -10.29 6.38
N ILE A 230 19.70 -10.77 7.54
CA ILE A 230 19.54 -9.94 8.74
C ILE A 230 20.97 -9.76 9.28
N SER A 231 21.56 -8.58 9.07
CA SER A 231 22.89 -8.24 9.60
C SER A 231 22.84 -8.05 11.11
#